data_AF-A0A956FRK6-F1
#
_entry.id   AF-A0A956FRK6-F1
#
_cell.length_a   1.000
_cell.length_b   1.000
_cell.length_c   1.000
_cell.angle_alpha   90.00
_cell.angle_beta   90.00
_cell.angle_gamma   90.00
#
_symmetry.space_group_name_H-M   'P 1'
#
loop_
_entity.id
_entity.type
_entity.pdbx_description
1 polymer ?
#
loop_
_entity_poly.entity_id
_entity_poly.type
_entity_poly.pdbx_seq_one_letter_code
_entity_poly.pdbx_strand_id
1 'polypeptide(L)'
;PRRELDVVARLLARVGREDLSGEPRLAELQRRMISDGTAGAAAIAELARLVDWLESRRNALFAPLAFAWMWELHCALAIEGWRARHGASIAPWLAALSELEALLALATYAYERPEDPLPELLEASGGPQLVGDALRHPLLPGCVANSIDLGAPLRVLMVSGSNMSGKSTLLRTVGVNVVLALAGAPIRGASLRLSPLAVGATLRVEDSLREASSRFYAELHRLKLLMDEAQAGDPPLLFLLDEIFHGTNSHDRKIGAEAVIRALVRAGAVGLVTTHDLALAEAITDLGEQAVNVHFQDDVVDGRLRFDYRMRPGIVRRSNALELMRAVGLEV
;
A
#
# COMPACT_ATOMS: atom_id res chain seq x y z
N PRO A 1 -5.48 -20.61 27.14
CA PRO A 1 -6.59 -19.71 27.51
C PRO A 1 -6.20 -18.57 28.45
N ARG A 2 -5.79 -18.84 29.71
CA ARG A 2 -5.49 -17.78 30.71
C ARG A 2 -4.44 -16.77 30.25
N ARG A 3 -3.29 -17.25 29.76
CA ARG A 3 -2.19 -16.40 29.29
C ARG A 3 -2.63 -15.40 28.21
N GLU A 4 -3.53 -15.81 27.32
CA GLU A 4 -4.08 -14.96 26.25
C GLU A 4 -5.00 -13.88 26.83
N LEU A 5 -5.90 -14.25 27.77
CA LEU A 5 -6.76 -13.29 28.48
C LEU A 5 -5.93 -12.25 29.25
N ASP A 6 -4.85 -12.68 29.90
CA ASP A 6 -3.95 -11.78 30.63
C ASP A 6 -3.21 -10.79 29.71
N VAL A 7 -2.90 -11.20 28.47
CA VAL A 7 -2.31 -10.28 27.48
C VAL A 7 -3.34 -9.25 27.05
N VAL A 8 -4.54 -9.68 26.67
CA VAL A 8 -5.62 -8.77 26.24
C VAL A 8 -6.00 -7.78 27.35
N ALA A 9 -6.18 -8.26 28.59
CA ALA A 9 -6.49 -7.40 29.72
C ALA A 9 -5.42 -6.33 29.96
N ARG A 10 -4.13 -6.69 29.85
CA ARG A 10 -3.02 -5.75 30.02
C ARG A 10 -2.96 -4.71 28.91
N LEU A 11 -3.21 -5.09 27.66
CA LEU A 11 -3.25 -4.16 26.54
C LEU A 11 -4.40 -3.16 26.70
N LEU A 12 -5.62 -3.64 26.96
CA LEU A 12 -6.78 -2.79 27.23
C LEU A 12 -6.54 -1.86 28.42
N ALA A 13 -5.93 -2.36 29.49
CA ALA A 13 -5.59 -1.55 30.67
C ALA A 13 -4.53 -0.49 30.36
N ARG A 14 -3.55 -0.79 29.50
CA ARG A 14 -2.53 0.18 29.10
C ARG A 14 -3.16 1.35 28.34
N VAL A 15 -4.03 1.06 27.38
CA VAL A 15 -4.72 2.07 26.58
C VAL A 15 -5.72 2.86 27.41
N GLY A 16 -6.46 2.20 28.31
CA GLY A 16 -7.42 2.85 29.19
C GLY A 16 -6.82 3.81 30.22
N ARG A 17 -5.49 3.84 30.40
CA ARG A 17 -4.79 4.76 31.30
C ARG A 17 -4.27 6.03 30.61
N GLU A 18 -4.21 6.03 29.29
CA GLU A 18 -3.72 7.19 28.53
C GLU A 18 -4.80 8.26 28.43
N ASP A 19 -4.39 9.53 28.55
CA ASP A 19 -5.27 10.67 28.28
C ASP A 19 -5.34 10.91 26.77
N LEU A 20 -6.39 10.39 26.15
CA LEU A 20 -6.67 10.53 24.72
C LEU A 20 -7.82 11.51 24.46
N SER A 21 -8.19 12.33 25.45
CA SER A 21 -9.34 13.23 25.38
C SER A 21 -9.15 14.40 24.41
N GLY A 22 -7.90 14.75 24.10
CA GLY A 22 -7.55 15.84 23.20
C GLY A 22 -7.90 15.60 21.73
N GLU A 23 -8.09 14.34 21.30
CA GLU A 23 -8.40 13.99 19.91
C GLU A 23 -9.69 13.15 19.84
N PRO A 24 -10.77 13.66 19.21
CA PRO A 24 -12.09 13.01 19.25
C PRO A 24 -12.10 11.55 18.77
N ARG A 25 -11.30 11.24 17.73
CA ARG A 25 -11.20 9.88 17.19
C ARG A 25 -10.55 8.91 18.17
N LEU A 26 -9.49 9.33 18.86
CA LEU A 26 -8.80 8.48 19.84
C LEU A 26 -9.66 8.27 21.09
N ALA A 27 -10.36 9.32 21.54
CA ALA A 27 -11.34 9.22 22.62
C ALA A 27 -12.47 8.23 22.28
N GLU A 28 -12.94 8.21 21.03
CA GLU A 28 -13.94 7.25 20.59
C GLU A 28 -13.45 5.80 20.61
N LEU A 29 -12.23 5.54 20.14
CA LEU A 29 -11.61 4.22 20.27
C LEU A 29 -11.53 3.77 21.73
N GLN A 30 -11.14 4.67 22.63
CA GLN A 30 -11.10 4.40 24.07
C GLN A 30 -12.48 4.07 24.65
N ARG A 31 -13.53 4.81 24.26
CA ARG A 31 -14.91 4.55 24.69
C ARG A 31 -15.44 3.20 24.21
N ARG A 32 -15.11 2.79 22.97
CA ARG A 32 -15.51 1.49 22.43
C ARG A 32 -14.98 0.31 23.25
N MET A 33 -13.90 0.50 24.02
CA MET A 33 -13.33 -0.51 24.92
C MET A 33 -14.05 -0.62 26.28
N ILE A 34 -15.17 0.08 26.48
CA ILE A 34 -16.01 0.02 27.68
C ILE A 34 -17.33 -0.68 27.30
N SER A 35 -17.79 -1.63 28.11
CA SER A 35 -19.15 -2.17 27.97
C SER A 35 -19.88 -2.23 29.30
N ASP A 36 -21.14 -1.81 29.28
CA ASP A 36 -22.02 -1.77 30.45
C ASP A 36 -21.37 -1.10 31.68
N GLY A 37 -20.78 0.09 31.45
CA GLY A 37 -20.07 0.86 32.47
C GLY A 37 -18.76 0.23 32.98
N THR A 38 -18.37 -0.93 32.44
CA THR A 38 -17.18 -1.68 32.85
C THR A 38 -16.09 -1.57 31.79
N ALA A 39 -14.88 -1.20 32.20
CA ALA A 39 -13.73 -1.21 31.29
C ALA A 39 -13.45 -2.65 30.82
N GLY A 40 -13.20 -2.84 29.51
CA GLY A 40 -12.96 -4.16 28.94
C GLY A 40 -11.81 -4.92 29.60
N ALA A 41 -10.79 -4.20 30.07
CA ALA A 41 -9.70 -4.78 30.88
C ALA A 41 -10.21 -5.45 32.17
N ALA A 42 -11.12 -4.80 32.88
CA ALA A 42 -11.70 -5.33 34.13
C ALA A 42 -12.61 -6.53 33.83
N ALA A 43 -13.40 -6.47 32.76
CA ALA A 43 -14.26 -7.57 32.34
C ALA A 43 -13.43 -8.81 31.92
N ILE A 44 -12.35 -8.65 31.15
CA ILE A 44 -11.47 -9.77 30.79
C ILE A 44 -10.74 -10.33 32.01
N ALA A 45 -10.32 -9.48 32.95
CA ALA A 45 -9.72 -9.93 34.21
C ALA A 45 -10.72 -10.69 35.10
N GLU A 46 -12.01 -10.35 35.06
CA GLU A 46 -13.07 -11.15 35.68
C GLU A 46 -13.19 -12.54 35.03
N LEU A 47 -13.24 -12.62 33.70
CA LEU A 47 -13.26 -13.90 33.00
C LEU A 47 -12.05 -14.77 33.34
N ALA A 48 -10.85 -14.18 33.37
CA ALA A 48 -9.63 -14.90 33.75
C ALA A 48 -9.75 -15.52 35.15
N ARG A 49 -10.30 -14.78 36.13
CA ARG A 49 -10.59 -15.30 37.47
C ARG A 49 -11.62 -16.43 37.47
N LEU A 50 -12.68 -16.32 36.69
CA LEU A 50 -13.70 -17.38 36.57
C LEU A 50 -13.11 -18.66 35.96
N VAL A 51 -12.23 -18.52 34.96
CA VAL A 51 -11.51 -19.66 34.36
C VAL A 51 -10.56 -20.29 35.38
N ASP A 52 -9.82 -19.49 36.15
CA ASP A 52 -8.95 -19.99 37.23
C ASP A 52 -9.74 -20.75 38.30
N TRP A 53 -10.92 -20.24 38.69
CA TRP A 53 -11.82 -20.93 39.61
C TRP A 53 -12.31 -22.25 39.04
N LEU A 54 -12.68 -22.30 37.75
CA LEU A 54 -13.04 -23.55 37.10
C LEU A 54 -11.87 -24.54 37.05
N GLU A 55 -10.65 -24.08 36.80
CA GLU A 55 -9.45 -24.93 36.77
C GLU A 55 -9.09 -25.48 38.16
N SER A 56 -9.39 -24.75 39.24
CA SER A 56 -9.12 -25.18 40.62
C SER A 56 -9.75 -26.54 40.98
N ARG A 57 -10.81 -26.96 40.28
CA ARG A 57 -11.42 -28.29 40.44
C ARG A 57 -10.47 -29.45 40.14
N ARG A 58 -9.38 -29.20 39.41
CA ARG A 58 -8.33 -30.17 39.09
C ARG A 58 -7.35 -30.37 40.24
N ASN A 59 -7.41 -29.53 41.28
CA ASN A 59 -6.59 -29.71 42.48
C ASN A 59 -7.13 -30.89 43.30
N ALA A 60 -6.30 -31.91 43.54
CA ALA A 60 -6.66 -33.13 44.23
C ALA A 60 -7.23 -32.91 45.64
N LEU A 61 -6.77 -31.87 46.35
CA LEU A 61 -7.27 -31.52 47.68
C LEU A 61 -8.65 -30.85 47.64
N PHE A 62 -8.93 -30.10 46.57
CA PHE A 62 -10.19 -29.35 46.42
C PHE A 62 -11.27 -30.15 45.69
N ALA A 63 -10.90 -31.15 44.88
CA ALA A 63 -11.82 -31.91 44.04
C ALA A 63 -13.02 -32.53 44.79
N PRO A 64 -12.88 -33.12 46.01
CA PRO A 64 -14.03 -33.65 46.74
C PRO A 64 -15.03 -32.57 47.15
N LEU A 65 -14.52 -31.40 47.58
CA LEU A 65 -15.35 -30.24 47.94
C LEU A 65 -16.00 -29.63 46.70
N ALA A 66 -15.25 -29.52 45.60
CA ALA A 66 -15.75 -29.02 44.32
C ALA A 66 -16.91 -29.88 43.79
N PHE A 67 -16.81 -31.20 43.94
CA PHE A 67 -17.89 -32.12 43.59
C PHE A 67 -19.11 -31.92 44.49
N ALA A 68 -18.92 -31.95 45.81
CA ALA A 68 -20.02 -31.81 46.77
C ALA A 68 -20.79 -30.48 46.62
N TRP A 69 -20.09 -29.40 46.29
CA TRP A 69 -20.68 -28.08 46.08
C TRP A 69 -21.17 -27.84 44.64
N MET A 70 -21.09 -28.82 43.73
CA MET A 70 -21.39 -28.59 42.31
C MET A 70 -20.63 -27.37 41.73
N TRP A 71 -19.37 -27.19 42.14
CA TRP A 71 -18.55 -26.02 41.82
C TRP A 71 -18.46 -25.71 40.33
N GLU A 72 -18.40 -26.76 39.49
CA GLU A 72 -18.37 -26.65 38.04
C GLU A 72 -19.65 -26.00 37.48
N LEU A 73 -20.83 -26.32 38.03
CA LEU A 73 -22.08 -25.69 37.63
C LEU A 73 -22.09 -24.20 37.98
N HIS A 74 -21.64 -23.84 39.18
CA HIS A 74 -21.55 -22.43 39.59
C HIS A 74 -20.59 -21.63 38.70
N CYS A 75 -19.42 -22.18 38.38
CA CYS A 75 -18.47 -21.53 37.47
C CYS A 75 -19.04 -21.42 36.05
N ALA A 76 -19.69 -22.48 35.55
CA ALA A 76 -20.30 -22.46 34.22
C ALA A 76 -21.40 -21.40 34.10
N LEU A 77 -22.29 -21.29 35.10
CA LEU A 77 -23.32 -20.26 35.14
C LEU A 77 -22.73 -18.85 35.22
N ALA A 78 -21.67 -18.65 36.02
CA ALA A 78 -20.98 -17.37 36.11
C ALA A 78 -20.30 -16.98 34.79
N ILE A 79 -19.64 -17.93 34.13
CA ILE A 79 -19.03 -17.72 32.81
C ILE A 79 -20.09 -17.43 31.74
N GLU A 80 -21.23 -18.13 31.76
CA GLU A 80 -22.33 -17.84 30.83
C GLU A 80 -22.95 -16.47 31.09
N GLY A 81 -23.10 -16.06 32.36
CA GLY A 81 -23.51 -14.72 32.73
C GLY A 81 -22.54 -13.65 32.22
N TRP A 82 -21.24 -13.89 32.38
CA TRP A 82 -20.19 -13.03 31.81
C TRP A 82 -20.28 -12.95 30.28
N ARG A 83 -20.47 -14.10 29.61
CA ARG A 83 -20.60 -14.19 28.16
C ARG A 83 -21.83 -13.43 27.67
N ALA A 84 -22.96 -13.56 28.35
CA ALA A 84 -24.19 -12.84 28.02
C ALA A 84 -24.01 -11.32 28.15
N ARG A 85 -23.27 -10.87 29.17
CA ARG A 85 -23.03 -9.44 29.46
C ARG A 85 -21.98 -8.80 28.56
N HIS A 86 -20.84 -9.45 28.35
CA HIS A 86 -19.67 -8.87 27.71
C HIS A 86 -19.23 -9.57 26.41
N GLY A 87 -19.72 -10.78 26.12
CA GLY A 87 -19.24 -11.60 25.01
C GLY A 87 -19.36 -10.91 23.65
N ALA A 88 -20.46 -10.19 23.41
CA ALA A 88 -20.64 -9.41 22.18
C ALA A 88 -19.70 -8.19 22.08
N SER A 89 -19.12 -7.73 23.19
CA SER A 89 -18.21 -6.57 23.24
C SER A 89 -16.76 -6.93 22.92
N ILE A 90 -16.37 -8.21 22.98
CA ILE A 90 -14.98 -8.64 22.74
C ILE A 90 -14.50 -8.21 21.35
N ALA A 91 -15.29 -8.48 20.30
CA ALA A 91 -14.91 -8.13 18.94
C ALA A 91 -14.75 -6.61 18.75
N PRO A 92 -15.70 -5.75 19.19
CA PRO A 92 -15.51 -4.30 19.24
C PRO A 92 -14.26 -3.83 20.00
N TRP A 93 -13.94 -4.45 21.14
CA TRP A 93 -12.74 -4.11 21.92
C TRP A 93 -11.46 -4.40 21.16
N LEU A 94 -11.36 -5.60 20.57
CA LEU A 94 -10.21 -6.00 19.79
C LEU A 94 -10.08 -5.14 18.53
N ALA A 95 -11.17 -4.82 17.84
CA ALA A 95 -11.15 -3.93 16.69
C ALA A 95 -10.66 -2.52 17.04
N ALA A 96 -11.11 -1.96 18.17
CA ALA A 96 -10.64 -0.66 18.64
C ALA A 96 -9.14 -0.68 19.01
N LEU A 97 -8.70 -1.74 19.68
CA LEU A 97 -7.29 -1.95 20.01
C LEU A 97 -6.41 -2.08 18.75
N SER A 98 -6.86 -2.85 17.75
CA SER A 98 -6.14 -3.02 16.48
C SER A 98 -6.08 -1.73 15.66
N GLU A 99 -7.14 -0.92 15.66
CA GLU A 99 -7.10 0.39 15.00
C GLU A 99 -6.09 1.33 15.68
N LEU A 100 -6.05 1.35 17.02
CA LEU A 100 -5.05 2.13 17.75
C LEU A 100 -3.63 1.62 17.47
N GLU A 101 -3.41 0.32 17.42
CA GLU A 101 -2.11 -0.28 17.07
C GLU A 101 -1.64 0.14 15.67
N ALA A 102 -2.55 0.14 14.68
CA ALA A 102 -2.25 0.61 13.33
C ALA A 102 -1.87 2.11 13.32
N LEU A 103 -2.61 2.96 14.04
CA LEU A 103 -2.30 4.38 14.19
C LEU A 103 -0.94 4.60 14.87
N LEU A 104 -0.62 3.83 15.91
CA LEU A 104 0.67 3.87 16.59
C LEU A 104 1.82 3.48 15.67
N ALA A 105 1.63 2.51 14.78
CA ALA A 105 2.64 2.13 13.79
C ALA A 105 2.96 3.30 12.84
N LEU A 106 1.94 4.00 12.33
CA LEU A 106 2.12 5.18 11.48
C LEU A 106 2.76 6.35 12.24
N ALA A 107 2.32 6.58 13.48
CA ALA A 107 2.88 7.61 14.34
C ALA A 107 4.36 7.34 14.68
N THR A 108 4.72 6.07 14.91
CA THR A 108 6.11 5.66 15.13
C THR A 108 6.95 5.91 13.89
N TYR A 109 6.45 5.54 12.70
CA TYR A 109 7.13 5.82 11.44
C TYR A 109 7.35 7.33 11.23
N ALA A 110 6.34 8.16 11.56
CA ALA A 110 6.47 9.61 11.49
C ALA A 110 7.49 10.17 12.50
N TYR A 111 7.49 9.65 13.73
CA TYR A 111 8.43 10.05 14.77
C TYR A 111 9.89 9.72 14.39
N GLU A 112 10.12 8.56 13.77
CA GLU A 112 11.45 8.17 13.29
C GLU A 112 11.95 9.00 12.10
N ARG A 113 11.04 9.72 11.42
CA ARG A 113 11.31 10.42 10.16
C ARG A 113 10.78 11.87 10.21
N PRO A 114 11.32 12.72 11.10
CA PRO A 114 10.81 14.08 11.29
C PRO A 114 10.98 15.00 10.09
N GLU A 115 11.86 14.65 9.14
CA GLU A 115 12.07 15.40 7.89
C GLU A 115 11.03 15.06 6.80
N ASP A 116 10.30 13.96 6.95
CA ASP A 116 9.30 13.53 5.98
C ASP A 116 7.98 14.27 6.21
N PRO A 117 7.45 15.00 5.21
CA PRO A 117 6.21 15.76 5.38
C PRO A 117 4.98 14.85 5.35
N LEU A 118 3.89 15.28 5.99
CA LEU A 118 2.56 14.73 5.74
C LEU A 118 2.06 15.19 4.36
N PRO A 119 1.29 14.36 3.65
CA PRO A 119 0.70 14.74 2.37
C PRO A 119 -0.42 15.77 2.52
N GLU A 120 -0.71 16.50 1.45
CA GLU A 120 -1.91 17.33 1.31
C GLU A 120 -2.97 16.54 0.52
N LEU A 121 -4.07 16.18 1.18
CA LEU A 121 -5.21 15.53 0.52
C LEU A 121 -6.15 16.58 -0.06
N LEU A 122 -6.39 16.50 -1.37
CA LEU A 122 -7.30 17.34 -2.11
C LEU A 122 -8.73 16.79 -2.09
N GLU A 123 -9.71 17.67 -2.23
CA GLU A 123 -11.11 17.28 -2.40
C GLU A 123 -11.35 16.53 -3.71
N ALA A 124 -12.27 15.55 -3.70
CA ALA A 124 -12.57 14.70 -4.85
C ALA A 124 -13.21 15.45 -6.04
N SER A 125 -13.79 16.63 -5.81
CA SER A 125 -14.52 17.41 -6.83
C SER A 125 -13.64 17.98 -7.95
N GLY A 126 -12.32 18.05 -7.76
CA GLY A 126 -11.36 18.59 -8.73
C GLY A 126 -10.88 17.60 -9.81
N GLY A 127 -11.41 16.37 -9.81
CA GLY A 127 -10.91 15.26 -10.62
C GLY A 127 -9.57 14.71 -10.09
N PRO A 128 -9.04 13.64 -10.72
CA PRO A 128 -7.83 13.00 -10.23
C PRO A 128 -6.63 13.92 -10.39
N GLN A 129 -5.90 14.14 -9.29
CA GLN A 129 -4.68 14.92 -9.21
C GLN A 129 -3.63 14.20 -8.36
N LEU A 130 -2.38 14.24 -8.82
CA LEU A 130 -1.22 13.69 -8.14
C LEU A 130 0.01 14.55 -8.48
N VAL A 131 0.41 15.40 -7.54
CA VAL A 131 1.55 16.30 -7.67
C VAL A 131 2.53 15.97 -6.56
N GLY A 132 3.71 15.47 -6.92
CA GLY A 132 4.75 15.11 -5.97
C GLY A 132 6.06 15.79 -6.31
N ASP A 133 6.67 16.46 -5.35
CA ASP A 133 7.97 17.08 -5.51
C ASP A 133 9.08 16.28 -4.83
N ALA A 134 10.17 16.07 -5.57
CA ALA A 134 11.36 15.38 -5.12
C ALA A 134 11.09 14.04 -4.42
N LEU A 135 10.14 13.25 -4.94
CA LEU A 135 9.76 11.96 -4.35
C LEU A 135 10.92 10.97 -4.38
N ARG A 136 11.05 10.19 -3.32
CA ARG A 136 12.07 9.16 -3.11
C ARG A 136 11.42 7.85 -2.67
N HIS A 137 12.06 6.73 -3.00
CA HIS A 137 11.60 5.43 -2.55
C HIS A 137 11.94 5.23 -1.06
N PRO A 138 10.96 4.95 -0.16
CA PRO A 138 11.22 4.86 1.27
C PRO A 138 12.23 3.79 1.69
N LEU A 139 12.32 2.70 0.91
CA LEU A 139 13.21 1.57 1.18
C LEU A 139 14.59 1.65 0.50
N LEU A 140 14.87 2.69 -0.30
CA LEU A 140 16.14 2.81 -1.01
C LEU A 140 17.03 3.90 -0.38
N PRO A 141 18.18 3.54 0.22
CA PRO A 141 19.13 4.53 0.71
C PRO A 141 19.77 5.28 -0.47
N GLY A 142 19.97 6.59 -0.33
CA GLY A 142 20.58 7.41 -1.40
C GLY A 142 19.73 7.52 -2.67
N CYS A 143 18.43 7.24 -2.61
CA CYS A 143 17.51 7.31 -3.75
C CYS A 143 17.52 8.70 -4.39
N VAL A 144 17.72 8.76 -5.72
CA VAL A 144 17.63 10.00 -6.50
C VAL A 144 16.17 10.43 -6.58
N ALA A 145 15.91 11.67 -6.17
CA ALA A 145 14.58 12.24 -6.13
C ALA A 145 14.06 12.58 -7.54
N ASN A 146 12.77 12.33 -7.78
CA ASN A 146 12.08 12.70 -9.01
C ASN A 146 10.70 13.29 -8.69
N SER A 147 10.30 14.32 -9.46
CA SER A 147 9.00 14.98 -9.29
C SER A 147 8.01 14.51 -10.35
N ILE A 148 6.72 14.48 -10.02
CA ILE A 148 5.64 14.12 -10.94
C ILE A 148 4.49 15.11 -10.82
N ASP A 149 3.80 15.34 -11.93
CA ASP A 149 2.60 16.17 -12.01
C ASP A 149 1.61 15.49 -12.95
N LEU A 150 0.52 14.97 -12.39
CA LEU A 150 -0.57 14.33 -13.09
C LEU A 150 -1.88 14.98 -12.65
N GLY A 151 -2.75 15.28 -13.59
CA GLY A 151 -3.95 16.08 -13.33
C GLY A 151 -4.72 16.37 -14.63
N ALA A 152 -5.64 17.33 -14.60
CA ALA A 152 -6.19 17.85 -15.85
C ALA A 152 -5.24 18.93 -16.42
N PRO A 153 -4.86 18.90 -17.72
CA PRO A 153 -5.23 17.89 -18.73
C PRO A 153 -4.36 16.63 -18.71
N LEU A 154 -3.17 16.67 -18.10
CA LEU A 154 -2.17 15.61 -18.17
C LEU A 154 -2.53 14.32 -17.39
N ARG A 155 -3.00 13.29 -18.11
CA ARG A 155 -3.40 12.00 -17.52
C ARG A 155 -2.31 10.95 -17.49
N VAL A 156 -1.39 10.96 -18.46
CA VAL A 156 -0.41 9.88 -18.66
C VAL A 156 1.01 10.42 -18.69
N LEU A 157 1.87 9.84 -17.84
CA LEU A 157 3.31 10.02 -17.93
C LEU A 157 3.93 8.77 -18.55
N MET A 158 4.39 8.90 -19.80
CA MET A 158 5.05 7.80 -20.53
C MET A 158 6.54 7.84 -20.28
N VAL A 159 7.05 6.83 -19.56
CA VAL A 159 8.43 6.74 -19.07
C VAL A 159 9.23 5.78 -19.95
N SER A 160 10.12 6.35 -20.76
CA SER A 160 11.05 5.60 -21.61
C SER A 160 12.46 5.54 -21.03
N GLY A 161 13.32 4.66 -21.57
CA GLY A 161 14.72 4.53 -21.16
C GLY A 161 15.19 3.08 -21.21
N SER A 162 16.50 2.89 -21.11
CA SER A 162 17.14 1.57 -21.10
C SER A 162 16.73 0.73 -19.89
N ASN A 163 17.01 -0.57 -19.93
CA ASN A 163 16.88 -1.41 -18.74
C ASN A 163 17.83 -0.91 -17.64
N MET A 164 17.47 -1.12 -16.37
CA MET A 164 18.23 -0.66 -15.20
C MET A 164 18.30 0.87 -14.98
N SER A 165 17.69 1.68 -15.85
CA SER A 165 17.70 3.14 -15.76
C SER A 165 16.83 3.73 -14.63
N GLY A 166 16.04 2.91 -13.94
CA GLY A 166 15.21 3.32 -12.80
C GLY A 166 13.71 3.47 -13.08
N LYS A 167 13.22 3.12 -14.28
CA LYS A 167 11.80 3.23 -14.65
C LYS A 167 10.85 2.54 -13.67
N SER A 168 11.05 1.24 -13.40
CA SER A 168 10.21 0.48 -12.46
C SER A 168 10.34 1.01 -11.02
N THR A 169 11.52 1.54 -10.66
CA THR A 169 11.75 2.19 -9.35
C THR A 169 10.94 3.48 -9.22
N LEU A 170 10.81 4.27 -10.29
CA LEU A 170 9.94 5.45 -10.30
C LEU A 170 8.47 5.05 -10.05
N LEU A 171 7.95 4.04 -10.77
CA LEU A 171 6.57 3.56 -10.56
C LEU A 171 6.34 3.11 -9.12
N ARG A 172 7.27 2.32 -8.55
CA ARG A 172 7.20 1.87 -7.15
C ARG A 172 7.30 3.05 -6.18
N THR A 173 8.14 4.04 -6.47
CA THR A 173 8.29 5.25 -5.65
C THR A 173 6.98 6.01 -5.57
N VAL A 174 6.34 6.25 -6.71
CA VAL A 174 5.04 6.94 -6.76
C VAL A 174 3.99 6.11 -6.04
N GLY A 175 3.84 4.83 -6.37
CA GLY A 175 2.83 3.96 -5.78
C GLY A 175 2.95 3.85 -4.26
N VAL A 176 4.16 3.62 -3.73
CA VAL A 176 4.38 3.51 -2.28
C VAL A 176 4.10 4.83 -1.57
N ASN A 177 4.53 5.97 -2.13
CA ASN A 177 4.24 7.28 -1.52
C ASN A 177 2.73 7.59 -1.49
N VAL A 178 1.99 7.23 -2.55
CA VAL A 178 0.53 7.36 -2.58
C VAL A 178 -0.13 6.44 -1.54
N VAL A 179 0.31 5.19 -1.41
CA VAL A 179 -0.21 4.27 -0.39
C VAL A 179 0.08 4.79 1.02
N LEU A 180 1.29 5.26 1.29
CA LEU A 180 1.63 5.88 2.59
C LEU A 180 0.74 7.09 2.87
N ALA A 181 0.55 7.95 1.87
CA ALA A 181 -0.25 9.15 2.02
C ALA A 181 -1.71 8.84 2.35
N LEU A 182 -2.33 7.92 1.60
CA LEU A 182 -3.72 7.50 1.81
C LEU A 182 -3.91 6.69 3.10
N ALA A 183 -2.84 6.07 3.62
CA ALA A 183 -2.83 5.45 4.94
C ALA A 183 -2.70 6.48 6.08
N GLY A 184 -2.35 7.73 5.79
CA GLY A 184 -2.11 8.77 6.80
C GLY A 184 -0.68 8.80 7.35
N ALA A 185 0.28 8.16 6.67
CA ALA A 185 1.70 8.25 6.98
C ALA A 185 2.37 9.44 6.24
N PRO A 186 3.48 9.96 6.77
CA PRO A 186 4.31 10.89 6.03
C PRO A 186 4.95 10.24 4.81
N ILE A 187 5.22 11.06 3.80
CA ILE A 187 5.75 10.63 2.51
C ILE A 187 7.25 10.86 2.44
N ARG A 188 7.91 10.17 1.52
CA ARG A 188 9.31 10.35 1.20
C ARG A 188 9.47 11.28 0.02
N GLY A 189 9.70 12.56 0.29
CA GLY A 189 9.88 13.59 -0.72
C GLY A 189 9.85 14.98 -0.10
N ALA A 190 9.87 16.01 -0.95
CA ALA A 190 9.72 17.40 -0.49
C ALA A 190 8.24 17.74 -0.25
N SER A 191 7.34 17.23 -1.09
CA SER A 191 5.89 17.37 -0.89
C SER A 191 5.12 16.33 -1.72
N LEU A 192 3.89 16.03 -1.29
CA LEU A 192 2.92 15.28 -2.08
C LEU A 192 1.54 15.85 -1.86
N ARG A 193 0.85 16.18 -2.95
CA ARG A 193 -0.53 16.64 -2.96
C ARG A 193 -1.34 15.77 -3.92
N LEU A 194 -2.44 15.20 -3.44
CA LEU A 194 -3.21 14.23 -4.23
C LEU A 194 -4.69 14.24 -3.87
N SER A 195 -5.55 13.96 -4.85
CA SER A 195 -6.94 13.57 -4.58
C SER A 195 -7.00 12.12 -4.07
N PRO A 196 -8.14 11.66 -3.52
CA PRO A 196 -8.39 10.24 -3.33
C PRO A 196 -8.19 9.48 -4.65
N LEU A 197 -7.42 8.40 -4.61
CA LEU A 197 -7.09 7.57 -5.78
C LEU A 197 -7.11 6.08 -5.40
N ALA A 198 -7.65 5.24 -6.25
CA ALA A 198 -7.45 3.79 -6.18
C ALA A 198 -6.10 3.46 -6.83
N VAL A 199 -5.22 2.73 -6.16
CA VAL A 199 -3.90 2.37 -6.74
C VAL A 199 -4.00 1.02 -7.43
N GLY A 200 -3.75 0.99 -8.73
CA GLY A 200 -3.69 -0.24 -9.51
C GLY A 200 -2.37 -0.38 -10.26
N ALA A 201 -1.70 -1.51 -10.09
CA ALA A 201 -0.38 -1.72 -10.69
C ALA A 201 -0.26 -3.07 -11.38
N THR A 202 0.35 -3.07 -12.57
CA THR A 202 0.93 -4.27 -13.18
C THR A 202 2.43 -4.06 -13.28
N LEU A 203 3.14 -4.52 -12.26
CA LEU A 203 4.60 -4.47 -12.21
C LEU A 203 5.15 -5.83 -12.63
N ARG A 204 6.31 -5.84 -13.30
CA ARG A 204 7.02 -7.09 -13.54
C ARG A 204 7.40 -7.72 -12.19
N VAL A 205 6.85 -8.90 -11.95
CA VAL A 205 7.36 -9.83 -10.94
C VAL A 205 8.34 -10.71 -11.69
N GLU A 206 9.62 -10.41 -11.58
CA GLU A 206 10.66 -11.37 -11.92
C GLU A 206 10.58 -12.50 -10.90
N ASP A 207 9.70 -13.48 -11.12
CA ASP A 207 9.95 -14.83 -10.60
C ASP A 207 9.04 -15.93 -11.14
N SER A 208 9.65 -17.11 -11.20
CA SER A 208 9.17 -18.45 -11.56
C SER A 208 8.93 -18.79 -13.04
N LEU A 209 9.56 -19.89 -13.46
CA LEU A 209 9.54 -20.56 -14.78
C LEU A 209 8.14 -21.14 -15.14
N ARG A 210 7.06 -20.40 -14.93
CA ARG A 210 5.73 -20.78 -15.42
C ARG A 210 5.66 -20.58 -16.94
N GLU A 211 5.01 -21.51 -17.64
CA GLU A 211 4.89 -21.50 -19.10
C GLU A 211 4.44 -20.14 -19.66
N ALA A 212 4.99 -19.74 -20.81
CA ALA A 212 4.79 -18.42 -21.41
C ALA A 212 3.31 -18.06 -21.65
N SER A 213 2.47 -19.05 -21.95
CA SER A 213 1.01 -18.90 -22.12
C SER A 213 0.34 -18.43 -20.82
N SER A 214 0.68 -19.04 -19.68
CA SER A 214 0.10 -18.71 -18.37
C SER A 214 0.42 -17.27 -17.94
N ARG A 215 1.60 -16.75 -18.29
CA ARG A 215 1.99 -15.36 -17.96
C ARG A 215 1.17 -14.33 -18.73
N PHE A 216 0.97 -14.54 -20.03
CA PHE A 216 0.19 -13.62 -20.85
C PHE A 216 -1.27 -13.54 -20.40
N TYR A 217 -1.90 -14.68 -20.09
CA TYR A 217 -3.27 -14.69 -19.56
C TYR A 217 -3.36 -14.04 -18.17
N ALA A 218 -2.38 -14.26 -17.29
CA ALA A 218 -2.35 -13.60 -15.98
C ALA A 218 -2.21 -12.07 -16.12
N GLU A 219 -1.40 -11.60 -17.07
CA GLU A 219 -1.27 -10.18 -17.40
C GLU A 219 -2.59 -9.60 -17.93
N LEU A 220 -3.24 -10.28 -18.87
CA LEU A 220 -4.57 -9.87 -19.38
C LEU A 220 -5.61 -9.79 -18.26
N HIS A 221 -5.62 -10.76 -17.35
CA HIS A 221 -6.54 -10.76 -16.21
C HIS A 221 -6.28 -9.56 -15.29
N ARG A 222 -5.02 -9.22 -15.01
CA ARG A 222 -4.67 -8.02 -14.21
C ARG A 222 -5.11 -6.73 -14.91
N LEU A 223 -4.88 -6.62 -16.22
CA LEU A 223 -5.32 -5.47 -17.00
C LEU A 223 -6.85 -5.34 -17.00
N LYS A 224 -7.58 -6.46 -17.03
CA LYS A 224 -9.05 -6.46 -16.90
C LYS A 224 -9.48 -5.90 -15.55
N LEU A 225 -8.88 -6.36 -14.44
CA LEU A 225 -9.18 -5.85 -13.10
C LEU A 225 -8.91 -4.34 -13.01
N LEU A 226 -7.79 -3.86 -13.57
CA LEU A 226 -7.49 -2.42 -13.62
C LEU A 226 -8.51 -1.64 -14.44
N MET A 227 -8.96 -2.18 -15.57
CA MET A 227 -9.99 -1.54 -16.38
C MET A 227 -11.33 -1.47 -15.64
N ASP A 228 -11.69 -2.52 -14.90
CA ASP A 228 -12.93 -2.56 -14.11
C ASP A 228 -12.90 -1.54 -12.99
N GLU A 229 -11.77 -1.40 -12.31
CA GLU A 229 -11.57 -0.38 -11.27
C GLU A 229 -11.64 1.04 -11.85
N ALA A 230 -11.01 1.28 -13.01
CA ALA A 230 -11.08 2.56 -13.70
C ALA A 230 -12.52 2.90 -14.11
N GLN A 231 -13.31 1.91 -14.54
CA GLN A 231 -14.71 2.09 -14.93
C GLN A 231 -15.64 2.32 -13.73
N ALA A 232 -15.32 1.77 -12.56
CA ALA A 232 -16.04 2.08 -11.32
C ALA A 232 -15.89 3.56 -10.96
N GLY A 233 -14.68 4.11 -11.12
CA GLY A 233 -14.41 5.55 -11.14
C GLY A 233 -14.50 6.28 -9.79
N ASP A 234 -14.80 5.58 -8.70
CA ASP A 234 -14.93 6.16 -7.35
C ASP A 234 -14.19 5.33 -6.29
N PRO A 235 -12.97 5.74 -5.87
CA PRO A 235 -12.21 6.88 -6.40
C PRO A 235 -11.60 6.59 -7.78
N PRO A 236 -11.16 7.62 -8.55
CA PRO A 236 -10.48 7.41 -9.82
C PRO A 236 -9.20 6.57 -9.68
N LEU A 237 -8.87 5.80 -10.72
CA LEU A 237 -7.70 4.93 -10.73
C LEU A 237 -6.39 5.70 -10.99
N LEU A 238 -5.39 5.47 -10.14
CA LEU A 238 -3.97 5.65 -10.43
C LEU A 238 -3.40 4.34 -11.01
N PHE A 239 -3.13 4.29 -12.31
CA PHE A 239 -2.53 3.12 -12.94
C PHE A 239 -1.00 3.21 -13.00
N LEU A 240 -0.32 2.09 -12.69
CA LEU A 240 1.13 1.94 -12.77
C LEU A 240 1.45 0.72 -13.64
N LEU A 241 1.76 0.96 -14.92
CA LEU A 241 1.93 -0.10 -15.91
C LEU A 241 3.42 -0.25 -16.26
N ASP A 242 4.03 -1.39 -15.91
CA ASP A 242 5.45 -1.66 -16.16
C ASP A 242 5.64 -2.61 -17.34
N GLU A 243 6.03 -2.08 -18.50
CA GLU A 243 6.33 -2.82 -19.74
C GLU A 243 5.26 -3.86 -20.13
N ILE A 244 4.02 -3.41 -20.31
CA ILE A 244 2.89 -4.31 -20.63
C ILE A 244 3.06 -5.04 -21.98
N PHE A 245 2.47 -6.23 -22.05
CA PHE A 245 2.47 -7.15 -23.18
C PHE A 245 3.87 -7.63 -23.59
N HIS A 246 4.78 -7.90 -22.64
CA HIS A 246 6.15 -8.37 -22.95
C HIS A 246 6.24 -9.64 -23.81
N GLY A 247 5.26 -10.52 -23.75
CA GLY A 247 5.28 -11.83 -24.43
C GLY A 247 4.78 -11.89 -25.87
N THR A 248 4.37 -10.77 -26.49
CA THR A 248 3.80 -10.75 -27.86
C THR A 248 4.70 -10.03 -28.88
N ASN A 249 4.36 -10.14 -30.16
CA ASN A 249 5.02 -9.42 -31.25
C ASN A 249 4.97 -7.90 -31.01
N SER A 250 6.01 -7.17 -31.43
CA SER A 250 6.13 -5.72 -31.25
C SER A 250 4.94 -4.94 -31.82
N HIS A 251 4.39 -5.37 -32.95
CA HIS A 251 3.21 -4.76 -33.54
C HIS A 251 1.96 -4.89 -32.65
N ASP A 252 1.63 -6.10 -32.23
CA ASP A 252 0.45 -6.39 -31.40
C ASP A 252 0.57 -5.74 -30.02
N ARG A 253 1.79 -5.73 -29.46
CA ARG A 253 2.13 -5.04 -28.21
C ARG A 253 1.81 -3.55 -28.30
N LYS A 254 2.27 -2.87 -29.36
CA LYS A 254 2.03 -1.45 -29.55
C LYS A 254 0.52 -1.15 -29.57
N ILE A 255 -0.21 -1.84 -30.44
CA ILE A 255 -1.66 -1.63 -30.62
C ILE A 255 -2.41 -1.91 -29.32
N GLY A 256 -2.11 -3.06 -28.68
CA GLY A 256 -2.75 -3.45 -27.44
C GLY A 256 -2.48 -2.47 -26.30
N ALA A 257 -1.21 -2.08 -26.10
CA ALA A 257 -0.82 -1.15 -25.05
C ALA A 257 -1.47 0.22 -25.24
N GLU A 258 -1.42 0.76 -26.46
CA GLU A 258 -2.04 2.03 -26.80
C GLU A 258 -3.56 1.99 -26.55
N ALA A 259 -4.24 0.93 -26.99
CA ALA A 259 -5.67 0.77 -26.79
C ALA A 259 -6.05 0.74 -25.30
N VAL A 260 -5.27 0.04 -24.46
CA VAL A 260 -5.48 -0.03 -23.01
C VAL A 260 -5.29 1.35 -22.39
N ILE A 261 -4.21 2.06 -22.71
CA ILE A 261 -3.94 3.39 -22.14
C ILE A 261 -5.04 4.38 -22.53
N ARG A 262 -5.45 4.41 -23.80
CA ARG A 262 -6.56 5.25 -24.26
C ARG A 262 -7.88 4.89 -23.57
N ALA A 263 -8.12 3.63 -23.27
CA ALA A 263 -9.31 3.21 -22.52
C ALA A 263 -9.27 3.67 -21.05
N LEU A 264 -8.13 3.57 -20.38
CA LEU A 264 -7.94 4.06 -19.01
C LEU A 264 -8.13 5.58 -18.92
N VAL A 265 -7.53 6.33 -19.85
CA VAL A 265 -7.69 7.79 -19.92
C VAL A 265 -9.15 8.18 -20.16
N ARG A 266 -9.86 7.48 -21.06
CA ARG A 266 -11.30 7.71 -21.28
C ARG A 266 -12.16 7.40 -20.06
N ALA A 267 -11.75 6.45 -19.23
CA ALA A 267 -12.40 6.16 -17.94
C ALA A 267 -12.07 7.19 -16.85
N GLY A 268 -11.26 8.22 -17.14
CA GLY A 268 -10.89 9.26 -16.19
C GLY A 268 -9.69 8.92 -15.30
N ALA A 269 -9.00 7.81 -15.56
CA ALA A 269 -7.83 7.41 -14.79
C ALA A 269 -6.59 8.27 -15.10
N VAL A 270 -5.64 8.29 -14.16
CA VAL A 270 -4.32 8.92 -14.30
C VAL A 270 -3.22 7.91 -14.04
N GLY A 271 -2.02 8.08 -14.59
CA GLY A 271 -0.97 7.11 -14.30
C GLY A 271 0.33 7.20 -15.06
N LEU A 272 1.19 6.24 -14.75
CA LEU A 272 2.53 6.09 -15.30
C LEU A 272 2.59 4.80 -16.11
N VAL A 273 3.23 4.87 -17.27
CA VAL A 273 3.50 3.71 -18.12
C VAL A 273 4.99 3.66 -18.41
N THR A 274 5.65 2.53 -18.19
CA THR A 274 7.03 2.34 -18.64
C THR A 274 7.07 1.58 -19.96
N THR A 275 8.03 1.94 -20.80
CA THR A 275 8.32 1.18 -22.02
C THR A 275 9.80 1.26 -22.38
N HIS A 276 10.28 0.28 -23.14
CA HIS A 276 11.50 0.39 -23.95
C HIS A 276 11.17 0.50 -25.45
N ASP A 277 9.90 0.37 -25.83
CA ASP A 277 9.42 0.49 -27.21
C ASP A 277 9.18 1.97 -27.57
N LEU A 278 10.08 2.52 -28.38
CA LEU A 278 9.96 3.89 -28.89
C LEU A 278 8.70 4.11 -29.72
N ALA A 279 8.21 3.09 -30.43
CA ALA A 279 7.01 3.22 -31.26
C ALA A 279 5.76 3.45 -30.41
N LEU A 280 5.72 2.89 -29.19
CA LEU A 280 4.66 3.15 -28.22
C LEU A 280 4.80 4.55 -27.60
N ALA A 281 6.03 4.98 -27.31
CA ALA A 281 6.31 6.34 -26.82
C ALA A 281 5.95 7.41 -27.87
N GLU A 282 6.13 7.12 -29.15
CA GLU A 282 5.67 8.00 -30.23
C GLU A 282 4.15 8.00 -30.33
N ALA A 283 3.50 6.83 -30.34
CA ALA A 283 2.05 6.70 -30.51
C ALA A 283 1.23 7.39 -29.41
N ILE A 284 1.73 7.45 -28.17
CA ILE A 284 1.00 8.12 -27.08
C ILE A 284 0.95 9.65 -27.28
N THR A 285 1.81 10.22 -28.13
CA THR A 285 1.79 11.66 -28.46
C THR A 285 0.46 12.08 -29.11
N ASP A 286 -0.25 11.14 -29.74
CA ASP A 286 -1.58 11.36 -30.33
C ASP A 286 -2.68 11.60 -29.28
N LEU A 287 -2.39 11.44 -27.98
CA LEU A 287 -3.28 11.88 -26.89
C LEU A 287 -3.19 13.39 -26.60
N GLY A 288 -2.28 14.12 -27.26
CA GLY A 288 -2.10 15.55 -27.08
C GLY A 288 -1.72 15.91 -25.63
N GLU A 289 -2.38 16.92 -25.07
CA GLU A 289 -2.11 17.41 -23.70
C GLU A 289 -2.39 16.38 -22.60
N GLN A 290 -3.06 15.26 -22.92
CA GLN A 290 -3.37 14.20 -21.95
C GLN A 290 -2.20 13.25 -21.69
N ALA A 291 -1.14 13.29 -22.50
CA ALA A 291 0.02 12.45 -22.29
C ALA A 291 1.33 13.20 -22.58
N VAL A 292 2.33 12.99 -21.73
CA VAL A 292 3.68 13.50 -21.98
C VAL A 292 4.70 12.36 -21.90
N ASN A 293 5.70 12.45 -22.77
CA ASN A 293 6.86 11.58 -22.71
C ASN A 293 7.91 12.14 -21.78
N VAL A 294 8.48 11.26 -20.97
CA VAL A 294 9.68 11.47 -20.17
C VAL A 294 10.63 10.30 -20.39
N HIS A 295 11.90 10.50 -20.06
CA HIS A 295 12.89 9.45 -20.19
C HIS A 295 13.94 9.49 -19.07
N PHE A 296 14.54 8.32 -18.87
CA PHE A 296 15.82 8.17 -18.20
C PHE A 296 16.89 7.91 -19.26
N GLN A 297 18.08 8.48 -19.04
CA GLN A 297 19.23 8.27 -19.92
C GLN A 297 20.32 7.47 -19.19
N ASP A 298 21.10 6.77 -19.98
CA ASP A 298 22.38 6.19 -19.59
C ASP A 298 23.52 6.99 -20.22
N ASP A 299 24.66 7.03 -19.53
CA ASP A 299 25.90 7.61 -20.04
C ASP A 299 26.99 6.52 -20.02
N VAL A 300 27.88 6.52 -21.00
CA VAL A 300 29.07 5.66 -20.99
C VAL A 300 30.25 6.47 -20.47
N VAL A 301 30.74 6.10 -19.28
CA VAL A 301 31.90 6.72 -18.65
C VAL A 301 32.90 5.62 -18.35
N ASP A 302 34.14 5.79 -18.85
CA ASP A 302 35.23 4.81 -18.70
C ASP A 302 34.85 3.38 -19.14
N GLY A 303 34.10 3.27 -20.24
CA GLY A 303 33.64 1.98 -20.79
C GLY A 303 32.57 1.28 -19.95
N ARG A 304 31.96 1.96 -18.98
CA ARG A 304 30.87 1.44 -18.15
C ARG A 304 29.60 2.27 -18.30
N LEU A 305 28.46 1.59 -18.32
CA LEU A 305 27.16 2.24 -18.21
C LEU A 305 27.01 2.87 -16.83
N ARG A 306 26.70 4.16 -16.80
CA ARG A 306 26.34 4.93 -15.62
C ARG A 306 24.93 5.48 -15.79
N PHE A 307 24.14 5.35 -14.74
CA PHE A 307 22.80 5.89 -14.67
C PHE A 307 22.77 6.96 -13.59
N ASP A 308 22.23 8.12 -13.92
CA ASP A 308 22.05 9.20 -12.95
C ASP A 308 20.66 9.18 -12.27
N TYR A 309 19.78 8.30 -12.76
CA TYR A 309 18.43 8.06 -12.26
C TYR A 309 17.54 9.33 -12.20
N ARG A 310 17.78 10.30 -13.09
CA ARG A 310 16.97 11.51 -13.21
C ARG A 310 16.01 11.41 -14.39
N MET A 311 14.74 11.63 -14.11
CA MET A 311 13.70 11.75 -15.11
C MET A 311 13.84 13.10 -15.86
N ARG A 312 13.73 13.04 -17.18
CA ARG A 312 13.86 14.21 -18.07
C ARG A 312 12.67 14.29 -19.03
N PRO A 313 12.24 15.49 -19.43
CA PRO A 313 11.16 15.64 -20.41
C PRO A 313 11.57 15.14 -21.80
N GLY A 314 10.59 14.65 -22.56
CA GLY A 314 10.73 14.22 -23.95
C GLY A 314 11.04 12.74 -24.11
N ILE A 315 11.09 12.31 -25.38
CA ILE A 315 11.46 10.95 -25.80
C ILE A 315 12.99 10.83 -25.82
N VAL A 316 13.51 9.68 -25.39
CA VAL A 316 14.95 9.38 -25.47
C VAL A 316 15.43 9.41 -26.94
N ARG A 317 16.47 10.20 -27.23
CA ARG A 317 16.98 10.38 -28.60
C ARG A 317 18.22 9.53 -28.93
N ARG A 318 18.91 9.00 -27.92
CA ARG A 318 20.13 8.19 -28.07
C ARG A 318 20.13 7.03 -27.07
N SER A 319 20.47 5.85 -27.55
CA SER A 319 20.74 4.67 -26.73
C SER A 319 22.22 4.34 -26.88
N ASN A 320 22.98 4.35 -25.78
CA ASN A 320 24.42 4.13 -25.82
C ASN A 320 24.79 2.64 -25.78
N ALA A 321 23.80 1.74 -25.92
CA ALA A 321 24.03 0.30 -25.96
C ALA A 321 24.98 -0.11 -27.11
N LEU A 322 24.85 0.53 -28.28
CA LEU A 322 25.76 0.27 -29.42
C LEU A 322 27.18 0.76 -29.14
N GLU A 323 27.34 1.90 -28.47
CA GLU A 323 28.66 2.40 -28.04
C GLU A 323 29.30 1.47 -27.01
N LEU A 324 28.50 0.93 -26.09
CA LEU A 324 28.96 -0.06 -25.13
C LEU A 324 29.37 -1.38 -25.81
N MET A 325 28.57 -1.87 -26.76
CA MET A 325 28.89 -3.08 -27.53
C MET A 325 30.24 -2.93 -28.25
N ARG A 326 30.48 -1.77 -28.88
CA ARG A 326 31.78 -1.44 -29.47
C ARG A 326 32.90 -1.36 -28.42
N ALA A 327 32.64 -0.77 -27.26
CA ALA A 327 33.61 -0.67 -26.18
C ALA A 327 34.03 -2.03 -25.58
N VAL A 328 33.14 -3.04 -25.62
CA VAL A 328 33.46 -4.42 -25.22
C VAL A 328 33.98 -5.30 -26.37
N GLY A 329 34.20 -4.72 -27.55
CA GLY A 329 34.81 -5.41 -28.69
C GLY A 329 33.84 -6.21 -29.57
N LEU A 330 32.54 -5.94 -29.51
CA LEU A 330 31.57 -6.50 -30.45
C LEU A 330 31.51 -5.65 -31.72
N GLU A 331 31.54 -6.29 -32.88
CA GLU A 331 31.39 -5.63 -34.18
C GLU A 331 29.90 -5.35 -34.46
N VAL A 332 29.45 -4.11 -34.18
CA VAL A 332 28.06 -3.63 -34.34
C VAL A 332 27.97 -2.22 -34.91
#